data_AF-A0A973D0T1-F1
#
_entry.id   AF-A0A973D0T1-F1
#
_cell.length_a   1.000
_cell.length_b   1.000
_cell.length_c   1.000
_cell.angle_alpha   90.00
_cell.angle_beta   90.00
_cell.angle_gamma   90.00
#
_symmetry.space_group_name_H-M   'P 1'
#
loop_
_entity.id
_entity.type
_entity.pdbx_description
1 polymer ?
#
loop_
_entity_poly.entity_id
_entity_poly.type
_entity_poly.pdbx_seq_one_letter_code
_entity_poly.pdbx_strand_id
1 'polypeptide(L)'
;MSNEIKSSVFIIKLNRVDLITLSSVLTTFIAMMFAMEGHLYFSMALLFLAMTADALDGMLARKWGLEREFGRYLDGFMDVLIYLVVPSVIMLQWQFNGYWSVFILLMIACGSIRLSVFNQVGNTEDSAEAESEGEGKVKLGYLGMPVFWSVFILAAAMLLEKIIGLVAAHNILAIALTGFSFYMVVNKPFFKFSSLQQILVLTLGGFAIFTLLELLQFGISSPVNILLLALYLQIPVVIGGILHMVMVKRNYWNTLAIPVQKNWFGANKTWRGMVAVPALTALGGLCMYPLEWLVSQLFGISLLSQWNLVLLGLIAGVGYVLGELPNSFFKRRIGVQAGEVPEDRKYWFIALDQLDSALGVAFAYWLMLGISFETVWVYVISFPITALLVKQWLFNKKLKSSAA
;
A
#
# COMPACT_ATOMS: atom_id res chain seq x y z
N MET A 1 -45.37 0.69 -16.61
CA MET A 1 -44.25 1.65 -16.59
C MET A 1 -42.97 0.86 -16.74
N SER A 2 -42.43 0.84 -17.95
CA SER A 2 -41.12 0.26 -18.26
C SER A 2 -40.04 1.09 -17.57
N ASN A 3 -39.33 0.51 -16.62
CA ASN A 3 -38.08 1.10 -16.16
C ASN A 3 -37.07 0.95 -17.29
N GLU A 4 -36.71 2.08 -17.90
CA GLU A 4 -35.57 2.21 -18.79
C GLU A 4 -34.31 1.70 -18.07
N ILE A 5 -33.88 0.49 -18.42
CA ILE A 5 -32.52 0.05 -18.14
C ILE A 5 -31.64 0.90 -19.04
N LYS A 6 -31.08 2.00 -18.51
CA LYS A 6 -29.93 2.66 -19.13
C LYS A 6 -28.87 1.58 -19.34
N SER A 7 -28.63 1.22 -20.59
CA SER A 7 -27.62 0.24 -20.97
C SER A 7 -26.24 0.76 -20.56
N SER A 8 -25.76 0.34 -19.39
CA SER A 8 -24.35 0.53 -19.07
C SER A 8 -23.54 -0.33 -20.03
N VAL A 9 -22.52 0.27 -20.65
CA VAL A 9 -21.54 -0.47 -21.49
C VAL A 9 -20.88 -1.61 -20.72
N PHE A 10 -20.83 -1.49 -19.39
CA PHE A 10 -20.23 -2.48 -18.49
C PHE A 10 -21.27 -3.44 -17.92
N ILE A 11 -20.86 -4.71 -17.75
CA ILE A 11 -21.67 -5.80 -17.16
C ILE A 11 -22.04 -5.54 -15.68
N ILE A 12 -21.24 -4.72 -14.99
CA ILE A 12 -21.50 -4.33 -13.61
C ILE A 12 -20.86 -2.97 -13.30
N LYS A 13 -21.48 -2.21 -12.41
CA LYS A 13 -20.91 -0.99 -11.85
C LYS A 13 -20.28 -1.30 -10.50
N LEU A 14 -18.96 -1.13 -10.40
CA LEU A 14 -18.20 -1.34 -9.17
C LEU A 14 -18.40 -0.15 -8.20
N ASN A 15 -18.55 -0.46 -6.92
CA ASN A 15 -18.54 0.51 -5.84
C ASN A 15 -17.10 0.70 -5.32
N ARG A 16 -16.92 1.61 -4.34
CA ARG A 16 -15.58 1.93 -3.81
C ARG A 16 -14.93 0.77 -3.06
N VAL A 17 -15.72 -0.10 -2.43
CA VAL A 17 -15.22 -1.27 -1.69
C VAL A 17 -14.76 -2.34 -2.66
N ASP A 18 -15.50 -2.60 -3.73
CA ASP A 18 -15.08 -3.56 -4.76
C ASP A 18 -13.74 -3.15 -5.40
N LEU A 19 -13.48 -1.85 -5.54
CA LEU A 19 -12.18 -1.34 -6.02
C LEU A 19 -11.05 -1.59 -5.02
N ILE A 20 -11.33 -1.58 -3.71
CA ILE A 20 -10.36 -1.94 -2.67
C ILE A 20 -10.07 -3.44 -2.76
N THR A 21 -11.10 -4.28 -2.84
CA THR A 21 -10.96 -5.74 -3.02
C THR A 21 -10.16 -6.07 -4.29
N LEU A 22 -10.41 -5.37 -5.41
CA LEU A 22 -9.64 -5.54 -6.63
C LEU A 22 -8.19 -5.04 -6.52
N SER A 23 -7.89 -4.09 -5.64
CA SER A 23 -6.49 -3.69 -5.38
C SER A 23 -5.68 -4.85 -4.80
N SER A 24 -6.32 -5.75 -4.06
CA SER A 24 -5.70 -6.97 -3.56
C SER A 24 -5.28 -7.91 -4.69
N VAL A 25 -5.94 -7.90 -5.86
CA VAL A 25 -5.51 -8.67 -7.05
C VAL A 25 -4.12 -8.25 -7.46
N LEU A 26 -3.88 -6.94 -7.56
CA LEU A 26 -2.60 -6.39 -7.98
C LEU A 26 -1.50 -6.79 -6.98
N THR A 27 -1.73 -6.57 -5.69
CA THR A 27 -0.77 -6.93 -4.62
C THR A 27 -0.46 -8.42 -4.62
N THR A 28 -1.49 -9.26 -4.79
CA THR A 28 -1.36 -10.73 -4.80
C THR A 28 -0.62 -11.23 -6.04
N PHE A 29 -0.88 -10.61 -7.20
CA PHE A 29 -0.16 -10.93 -8.44
C PHE A 29 1.33 -10.56 -8.32
N ILE A 30 1.64 -9.38 -7.80
CA ILE A 30 3.03 -8.96 -7.57
C ILE A 30 3.71 -9.89 -6.54
N ALA A 31 3.00 -10.29 -5.49
CA ALA A 31 3.51 -11.29 -4.54
C ALA A 31 3.87 -12.61 -5.25
N MET A 32 3.00 -13.09 -6.14
CA MET A 32 3.26 -14.30 -6.92
C MET A 32 4.48 -14.15 -7.84
N MET A 33 4.63 -13.00 -8.52
CA MET A 33 5.79 -12.73 -9.36
C MET A 33 7.10 -12.82 -8.57
N PHE A 34 7.18 -12.15 -7.43
CA PHE A 34 8.38 -12.20 -6.58
C PHE A 34 8.63 -13.59 -5.99
N ALA A 35 7.59 -14.39 -5.72
CA ALA A 35 7.79 -15.79 -5.35
C ALA A 35 8.49 -16.58 -6.47
N MET A 36 8.04 -16.38 -7.72
CA MET A 36 8.62 -17.06 -8.89
C MET A 36 10.04 -16.60 -9.21
N GLU A 37 10.41 -15.38 -8.83
CA GLU A 37 11.77 -14.84 -8.95
C GLU A 37 12.69 -15.26 -7.79
N GLY A 38 12.18 -16.01 -6.80
CA GLY A 38 12.95 -16.48 -5.65
C GLY A 38 12.98 -15.52 -4.45
N HIS A 39 12.31 -14.36 -4.55
CA HIS A 39 12.14 -13.39 -3.47
C HIS A 39 10.99 -13.79 -2.54
N LEU A 40 11.16 -14.95 -1.87
CA LEU A 40 10.09 -15.58 -1.07
C LEU A 40 9.69 -14.74 0.15
N TYR A 41 10.65 -14.08 0.82
CA TYR A 41 10.31 -13.24 1.97
C TYR A 41 9.56 -12.00 1.55
N PHE A 42 9.92 -11.37 0.42
CA PHE A 42 9.15 -10.25 -0.11
C PHE A 42 7.74 -10.66 -0.55
N SER A 43 7.60 -11.82 -1.18
CA SER A 43 6.29 -12.38 -1.54
C SER A 43 5.40 -12.57 -0.30
N MET A 44 5.95 -13.14 0.78
CA MET A 44 5.25 -13.27 2.06
C MET A 44 4.88 -11.93 2.68
N ALA A 45 5.76 -10.92 2.60
CA ALA A 45 5.45 -9.57 3.06
C ALA A 45 4.23 -9.02 2.30
N LEU A 46 4.22 -9.12 0.98
CA LEU A 46 3.10 -8.66 0.15
C LEU A 46 1.80 -9.42 0.42
N LEU A 47 1.85 -10.72 0.78
CA LEU A 47 0.67 -11.45 1.24
C LEU A 47 0.10 -10.91 2.54
N PHE A 48 0.95 -10.57 3.51
CA PHE A 48 0.49 -9.90 4.72
C PHE A 48 -0.17 -8.55 4.43
N LEU A 49 0.38 -7.80 3.46
CA LEU A 49 -0.21 -6.54 3.01
C LEU A 49 -1.56 -6.74 2.31
N ALA A 50 -1.68 -7.77 1.47
CA ALA A 50 -2.95 -8.15 0.83
C ALA A 50 -4.00 -8.55 1.87
N MET A 51 -3.61 -9.32 2.90
CA MET A 51 -4.46 -9.66 4.03
C MET A 51 -4.89 -8.43 4.85
N THR A 52 -4.04 -7.41 4.99
CA THR A 52 -4.45 -6.13 5.58
C THR A 52 -5.55 -5.46 4.76
N ALA A 53 -5.42 -5.45 3.43
CA ALA A 53 -6.42 -4.85 2.54
C ALA A 53 -7.78 -5.57 2.62
N ASP A 54 -7.75 -6.90 2.65
CA ASP A 54 -8.90 -7.80 2.85
C ASP A 54 -9.60 -7.58 4.21
N ALA A 55 -8.82 -7.40 5.28
CA ALA A 55 -9.41 -7.05 6.57
C ALA A 55 -10.09 -5.66 6.55
N LEU A 56 -9.53 -4.71 5.80
CA LEU A 56 -10.03 -3.34 5.69
C LEU A 56 -11.29 -3.25 4.82
N ASP A 57 -11.36 -3.95 3.69
CA ASP A 57 -12.50 -3.84 2.77
C ASP A 57 -13.79 -4.40 3.38
N GLY A 58 -13.75 -5.55 4.05
CA GLY A 58 -14.90 -6.17 4.69
C GLY A 58 -15.46 -5.32 5.83
N MET A 59 -14.59 -4.56 6.50
CA MET A 59 -15.03 -3.57 7.48
C MET A 59 -15.61 -2.31 6.86
N LEU A 60 -14.99 -1.78 5.80
CA LEU A 60 -15.48 -0.60 5.12
C LEU A 60 -16.82 -0.88 4.44
N ALA A 61 -17.03 -2.09 3.93
CA ALA A 61 -18.32 -2.59 3.44
C ALA A 61 -19.42 -2.44 4.50
N ARG A 62 -19.18 -2.98 5.70
CA ARG A 62 -20.09 -2.89 6.86
C ARG A 62 -20.32 -1.45 7.29
N LYS A 63 -19.24 -0.69 7.46
CA LYS A 63 -19.28 0.69 7.96
C LYS A 63 -20.03 1.64 7.03
N TRP A 64 -19.91 1.43 5.72
CA TRP A 64 -20.56 2.27 4.71
C TRP A 64 -21.90 1.72 4.23
N GLY A 65 -22.34 0.57 4.76
CA GLY A 65 -23.58 -0.07 4.32
C GLY A 65 -23.55 -0.45 2.83
N LEU A 66 -22.38 -0.84 2.32
CA LEU A 66 -22.15 -1.19 0.91
C LEU A 66 -22.05 -2.71 0.69
N GLU A 67 -22.51 -3.51 1.66
CA GLU A 67 -22.55 -4.97 1.56
C GLU A 67 -23.53 -5.42 0.48
N ARG A 68 -23.08 -6.35 -0.38
CA ARG A 68 -23.88 -6.91 -1.47
C ARG A 68 -23.39 -8.30 -1.84
N GLU A 69 -24.26 -9.11 -2.44
CA GLU A 69 -23.93 -10.49 -2.84
C GLU A 69 -22.73 -10.56 -3.79
N PHE A 70 -22.68 -9.70 -4.81
CA PHE A 70 -21.52 -9.64 -5.71
C PHE A 70 -20.20 -9.39 -4.97
N GLY A 71 -20.21 -8.51 -3.97
CA GLY A 71 -19.00 -8.22 -3.18
C GLY A 71 -18.54 -9.46 -2.44
N ARG A 72 -19.47 -10.25 -1.88
CA ARG A 72 -19.18 -11.54 -1.26
C ARG A 72 -18.59 -12.57 -2.24
N TYR A 73 -19.12 -12.64 -3.46
CA TYR A 73 -18.54 -13.51 -4.48
C TYR A 73 -17.13 -13.08 -4.88
N LEU A 74 -16.92 -11.78 -5.07
CA LEU A 74 -15.61 -11.21 -5.39
C LEU A 74 -14.59 -11.50 -4.28
N ASP A 75 -14.98 -11.28 -3.02
CA ASP A 75 -14.21 -11.61 -1.81
C ASP A 75 -13.78 -13.09 -1.79
N GLY A 76 -14.72 -14.01 -2.03
CA GLY A 76 -14.41 -15.44 -2.09
C GLY A 76 -13.42 -15.83 -3.21
N PHE A 77 -13.42 -15.14 -4.36
CA PHE A 77 -12.39 -15.35 -5.39
C PHE A 77 -11.03 -14.81 -4.94
N MET A 78 -11.02 -13.67 -4.25
CA MET A 78 -9.80 -13.09 -3.71
C MET A 78 -9.20 -13.96 -2.60
N ASP A 79 -10.03 -14.51 -1.72
CA ASP A 79 -9.62 -15.44 -0.68
C ASP A 79 -8.87 -16.65 -1.25
N VAL A 80 -9.36 -17.23 -2.35
CA VAL A 80 -8.68 -18.35 -3.02
C VAL A 80 -7.29 -17.91 -3.49
N LEU A 81 -7.17 -16.74 -4.12
CA LEU A 81 -5.89 -16.25 -4.63
C LEU A 81 -4.90 -15.94 -3.51
N ILE A 82 -5.33 -15.17 -2.51
CA ILE A 82 -4.49 -14.66 -1.41
C ILE A 82 -4.10 -15.81 -0.48
N TYR A 83 -5.04 -16.68 -0.11
CA TYR A 83 -4.86 -17.63 0.98
C TYR A 83 -4.61 -19.07 0.54
N LEU A 84 -4.93 -19.44 -0.71
CA LEU A 84 -4.69 -20.81 -1.19
C LEU A 84 -3.63 -20.83 -2.29
N VAL A 85 -3.79 -20.04 -3.35
CA VAL A 85 -2.94 -20.12 -4.54
C VAL A 85 -1.55 -19.57 -4.31
N VAL A 86 -1.42 -18.31 -3.87
CA VAL A 86 -0.07 -17.71 -3.70
C VAL A 86 0.74 -18.40 -2.61
N PRO A 87 0.20 -18.75 -1.42
CA PRO A 87 0.95 -19.55 -0.44
C PRO A 87 1.43 -20.87 -1.01
N SER A 88 0.64 -21.53 -1.86
CA SER A 88 1.06 -22.75 -2.55
C SER A 88 2.23 -22.52 -3.51
N VAL A 89 2.21 -21.42 -4.26
CA VAL A 89 3.34 -21.04 -5.14
C VAL A 89 4.60 -20.78 -4.31
N ILE A 90 4.49 -20.06 -3.19
CA ILE A 90 5.62 -19.81 -2.28
C ILE A 90 6.16 -21.15 -1.75
N MET A 91 5.31 -22.05 -1.28
CA MET A 91 5.71 -23.39 -0.81
C MET A 91 6.47 -24.16 -1.90
N LEU A 92 5.96 -24.19 -3.13
CA LEU A 92 6.61 -24.88 -4.24
C LEU A 92 7.99 -24.28 -4.58
N GLN A 93 8.11 -22.95 -4.61
CA GLN A 93 9.38 -22.25 -4.82
C GLN A 93 10.34 -22.42 -3.63
N TRP A 94 9.79 -22.63 -2.44
CA TRP A 94 10.53 -22.97 -1.22
C TRP A 94 10.89 -24.46 -1.11
N GLN A 95 10.87 -25.19 -2.24
CA GLN A 95 11.24 -26.61 -2.33
C GLN A 95 10.30 -27.57 -1.58
N PHE A 96 9.10 -27.13 -1.16
CA PHE A 96 8.06 -27.99 -0.62
C PHE A 96 7.33 -28.72 -1.77
N ASN A 97 8.07 -29.57 -2.48
CA ASN A 97 7.63 -30.25 -3.70
C ASN A 97 7.79 -31.79 -3.60
N GLY A 98 7.56 -32.50 -4.70
CA GLY A 98 7.56 -33.96 -4.70
C GLY A 98 6.41 -34.52 -3.89
N TYR A 99 6.67 -35.44 -2.96
CA TYR A 99 5.60 -36.01 -2.12
C TYR A 99 4.95 -34.97 -1.18
N TRP A 100 5.65 -33.87 -0.87
CA TRP A 100 5.08 -32.78 -0.05
C TRP A 100 3.91 -32.06 -0.74
N SER A 101 3.84 -32.08 -2.07
CA SER A 101 2.78 -31.37 -2.81
C SER A 101 1.38 -31.92 -2.54
N VAL A 102 1.26 -33.14 -2.00
CA VAL A 102 -0.04 -33.69 -1.57
C VAL A 102 -0.67 -32.84 -0.47
N PHE A 103 0.13 -32.27 0.44
CA PHE A 103 -0.37 -31.43 1.53
C PHE A 103 -0.83 -30.05 1.03
N ILE A 104 -0.20 -29.54 -0.03
CA ILE A 104 -0.67 -28.36 -0.75
C ILE A 104 -2.03 -28.66 -1.40
N LEU A 105 -2.15 -29.78 -2.10
CA LEU A 105 -3.41 -30.18 -2.75
C LEU A 105 -4.55 -30.32 -1.74
N LEU A 106 -4.28 -30.95 -0.58
CA LEU A 106 -5.25 -31.07 0.51
C LEU A 106 -5.71 -29.70 1.01
N MET A 107 -4.77 -28.76 1.23
CA MET A 107 -5.09 -27.40 1.66
C MET A 107 -5.99 -26.69 0.64
N ILE A 108 -5.65 -26.75 -0.65
CA ILE A 108 -6.45 -26.11 -1.71
C ILE A 108 -7.85 -26.73 -1.76
N ALA A 109 -7.95 -28.06 -1.80
CA ALA A 109 -9.24 -28.76 -1.92
C ALA A 109 -10.17 -28.45 -0.73
N CYS A 110 -9.67 -28.60 0.51
CA CYS A 110 -10.44 -28.31 1.72
C CYS A 110 -10.78 -26.81 1.84
N GLY A 111 -9.84 -25.93 1.47
CA GLY A 111 -10.05 -24.48 1.45
C GLY A 111 -11.13 -24.05 0.47
N SER A 112 -11.15 -24.61 -0.75
CA SER A 112 -12.19 -24.34 -1.74
C SER A 112 -13.58 -24.78 -1.27
N ILE A 113 -13.68 -25.94 -0.60
CA ILE A 113 -14.93 -26.41 0.01
C ILE A 113 -15.39 -25.42 1.09
N ARG A 114 -14.50 -25.07 2.02
CA ARG A 114 -14.81 -24.15 3.12
C ARG A 114 -15.26 -22.78 2.62
N LEU A 115 -14.58 -22.21 1.61
CA LEU A 115 -14.95 -20.92 1.02
C LEU A 115 -16.31 -20.98 0.30
N SER A 116 -16.60 -22.09 -0.37
CA SER A 116 -17.91 -22.29 -1.00
C SER A 116 -19.03 -22.33 0.05
N VAL A 117 -18.82 -23.04 1.17
CA VAL A 117 -19.76 -23.08 2.30
C VAL A 117 -19.91 -21.70 2.93
N PHE A 118 -18.81 -20.96 3.12
CA PHE A 118 -18.85 -19.60 3.68
C PHE A 118 -19.62 -18.62 2.78
N ASN A 119 -19.44 -18.71 1.45
CA ASN A 119 -20.18 -17.87 0.50
C ASN A 119 -21.69 -18.14 0.56
N GLN A 120 -22.10 -19.39 0.81
CA GLN A 120 -23.50 -19.80 0.90
C GLN A 120 -24.13 -19.45 2.26
N VAL A 121 -23.47 -19.80 3.36
CA VAL A 121 -24.05 -19.75 4.73
C VAL A 121 -23.71 -18.44 5.45
N GLY A 122 -22.59 -17.79 5.11
CA GLY A 122 -22.10 -16.62 5.83
C GLY A 122 -21.51 -16.95 7.19
N ASN A 123 -21.51 -15.97 8.11
CA ASN A 123 -21.06 -16.17 9.49
C ASN A 123 -22.11 -16.92 10.30
N THR A 124 -21.69 -17.84 11.16
CA THR A 124 -22.59 -18.59 12.06
C THR A 124 -22.55 -18.02 13.47
N GLU A 125 -23.68 -18.07 14.16
CA GLU A 125 -23.77 -17.70 15.58
C GLU A 125 -23.18 -18.83 16.44
N ASP A 126 -22.17 -18.50 17.24
CA ASP A 126 -21.53 -19.47 18.13
C ASP A 126 -22.44 -19.71 19.36
N SER A 127 -23.25 -20.78 19.28
CA SER A 127 -24.28 -21.11 20.27
C SER A 127 -23.68 -21.75 21.54
N ALA A 128 -22.43 -22.23 21.49
CA ALA A 128 -21.82 -23.00 22.57
C ALA A 128 -21.21 -22.14 23.69
N GLU A 129 -20.85 -20.88 23.44
CA GLU A 129 -20.32 -19.94 24.46
C GLU A 129 -21.38 -18.95 24.97
N ALA A 130 -22.55 -18.89 24.31
CA ALA A 130 -23.66 -18.00 24.69
C ALA A 130 -24.29 -18.35 26.05
N GLU A 131 -24.07 -19.57 26.56
CA GLU A 131 -24.59 -20.01 27.86
C GLU A 131 -23.62 -19.70 29.03
N SER A 132 -22.35 -19.38 28.76
CA SER A 132 -21.32 -19.24 29.81
C SER A 132 -21.04 -17.81 30.29
N GLU A 133 -21.34 -16.79 29.50
CA GLU A 133 -21.19 -15.39 29.90
C GLU A 133 -22.55 -14.71 29.85
N GLY A 134 -23.16 -14.50 31.03
CA GLY A 134 -24.43 -13.82 31.20
C GLY A 134 -24.33 -12.35 30.81
N GLU A 135 -24.30 -12.06 29.51
CA GLU A 135 -24.60 -10.77 28.87
C GLU A 135 -24.54 -10.94 27.34
N GLY A 136 -25.66 -11.42 26.77
CA GLY A 136 -26.15 -11.31 25.37
C GLY A 136 -25.27 -10.76 24.23
N LYS A 137 -24.00 -11.11 24.12
CA LYS A 137 -23.17 -10.89 22.92
C LYS A 137 -22.94 -12.22 22.23
N VAL A 138 -23.78 -12.50 21.24
CA VAL A 138 -23.57 -13.61 20.30
C VAL A 138 -22.21 -13.41 19.62
N LYS A 139 -21.25 -14.26 19.96
CA LYS A 139 -19.93 -14.24 19.34
C LYS A 139 -20.07 -14.87 17.96
N LEU A 140 -19.81 -14.10 16.91
CA LEU A 140 -19.89 -14.60 15.54
C LEU A 140 -18.64 -15.45 15.26
N GLY A 141 -18.85 -16.72 14.89
CA GLY A 141 -17.79 -17.65 14.52
C GLY A 141 -17.74 -17.91 13.02
N TYR A 142 -16.60 -18.41 12.54
CA TYR A 142 -16.49 -18.96 11.19
C TYR A 142 -16.77 -20.46 11.23
N LEU A 143 -17.64 -20.96 10.35
CA LEU A 143 -17.79 -22.41 10.20
C LEU A 143 -16.56 -22.99 9.51
N GLY A 144 -15.89 -23.92 10.18
CA GLY A 144 -14.59 -24.44 9.75
C GLY A 144 -13.48 -23.40 9.87
N MET A 145 -12.24 -23.88 9.99
CA MET A 145 -11.09 -23.01 10.16
C MET A 145 -10.94 -22.04 8.97
N PRO A 146 -10.77 -20.72 9.19
CA PRO A 146 -10.62 -19.76 8.09
C PRO A 146 -9.36 -19.99 7.25
N VAL A 147 -9.46 -19.76 5.94
CA VAL A 147 -8.34 -19.98 5.01
C VAL A 147 -7.14 -19.08 5.26
N PHE A 148 -7.35 -17.89 5.84
CA PHE A 148 -6.27 -16.92 6.08
C PHE A 148 -5.16 -17.45 7.00
N TRP A 149 -5.43 -18.51 7.77
CA TRP A 149 -4.42 -19.16 8.60
C TRP A 149 -3.28 -19.78 7.80
N SER A 150 -3.47 -20.07 6.51
CA SER A 150 -2.40 -20.57 5.63
C SER A 150 -1.19 -19.65 5.61
N VAL A 151 -1.39 -18.33 5.61
CA VAL A 151 -0.33 -17.32 5.59
C VAL A 151 0.46 -17.36 6.90
N PHE A 152 -0.21 -17.47 8.05
CA PHE A 152 0.47 -17.60 9.34
C PHE A 152 1.20 -18.93 9.51
N ILE A 153 0.60 -20.03 9.07
CA ILE A 153 1.20 -21.36 9.12
C ILE A 153 2.48 -21.39 8.27
N LEU A 154 2.41 -20.90 7.04
CA LEU A 154 3.57 -20.79 6.15
C LEU A 154 4.64 -19.86 6.72
N ALA A 155 4.24 -18.67 7.18
CA ALA A 155 5.15 -17.72 7.81
C ALA A 155 5.89 -18.33 9.00
N ALA A 156 5.19 -19.02 9.89
CA ALA A 156 5.77 -19.69 11.04
C ALA A 156 6.77 -20.78 10.61
N ALA A 157 6.44 -21.59 9.60
CA ALA A 157 7.35 -22.61 9.08
C ALA A 157 8.64 -22.01 8.49
N MET A 158 8.54 -20.93 7.72
CA MET A 158 9.70 -20.22 7.15
C MET A 158 10.59 -19.56 8.23
N LEU A 159 9.99 -19.11 9.34
CA LEU A 159 10.75 -18.59 10.48
C LEU A 159 11.44 -19.72 11.26
N LEU A 160 10.74 -20.84 11.48
CA LEU A 160 11.27 -22.02 12.17
C LEU A 160 12.44 -22.63 11.41
N GLU A 161 12.39 -22.65 10.07
CA GLU A 161 13.48 -23.11 9.19
C GLU A 161 14.85 -22.57 9.61
N LYS A 162 14.92 -21.29 9.99
CA LYS A 162 16.16 -20.62 10.41
C LYS A 162 16.78 -21.22 11.68
N ILE A 163 16.00 -21.96 12.47
CA ILE A 163 16.40 -22.55 13.74
C ILE A 163 16.63 -24.05 13.59
N ILE A 164 15.72 -24.76 12.91
CA ILE A 164 15.67 -26.24 12.89
C ILE A 164 16.11 -26.85 11.56
N GLY A 165 16.34 -26.02 10.54
CA GLY A 165 16.69 -26.46 9.18
C GLY A 165 15.50 -26.82 8.30
N LEU A 166 15.76 -26.93 7.00
CA LEU A 166 14.75 -27.05 5.94
C LEU A 166 13.88 -28.31 6.09
N VAL A 167 14.49 -29.49 6.24
CA VAL A 167 13.76 -30.77 6.27
C VAL A 167 12.82 -30.85 7.48
N ALA A 168 13.28 -30.42 8.65
CA ALA A 168 12.45 -30.40 9.85
C ALA A 168 11.28 -29.41 9.72
N ALA A 169 11.53 -28.22 9.15
CA ALA A 169 10.47 -27.25 8.86
C ALA A 169 9.44 -27.79 7.86
N HIS A 170 9.87 -28.53 6.83
CA HIS A 170 8.97 -29.20 5.88
C HIS A 170 8.09 -30.24 6.57
N ASN A 171 8.67 -31.10 7.41
CA ASN A 171 7.89 -32.09 8.17
C ASN A 171 6.81 -31.43 9.05
N ILE A 172 7.18 -30.35 9.77
CA ILE A 172 6.25 -29.60 10.61
C ILE A 172 5.16 -28.95 9.76
N LEU A 173 5.53 -28.32 8.64
CA LEU A 173 4.58 -27.70 7.72
C LEU A 173 3.57 -28.73 7.18
N ALA A 174 4.01 -29.93 6.80
CA ALA A 174 3.12 -30.97 6.32
C ALA A 174 2.11 -31.45 7.38
N ILE A 175 2.55 -31.63 8.61
CA ILE A 175 1.67 -31.97 9.75
C ILE A 175 0.67 -30.84 9.98
N ALA A 176 1.15 -29.59 9.98
CA ALA A 176 0.31 -28.41 10.16
C ALA A 176 -0.74 -28.28 9.05
N LEU A 177 -0.34 -28.44 7.78
CA LEU A 177 -1.25 -28.40 6.63
C LEU A 177 -2.27 -29.52 6.65
N THR A 178 -1.90 -30.72 7.12
CA THR A 178 -2.84 -31.83 7.27
C THR A 178 -3.91 -31.50 8.31
N GLY A 179 -3.50 -31.05 9.50
CA GLY A 179 -4.43 -30.63 10.55
C GLY A 179 -5.29 -29.45 10.11
N PHE A 180 -4.68 -28.45 9.49
CA PHE A 180 -5.37 -27.28 8.95
C PHE A 180 -6.44 -27.66 7.93
N SER A 181 -6.11 -28.52 6.96
CA SER A 181 -7.03 -29.00 5.93
C SER A 181 -8.22 -29.75 6.55
N PHE A 182 -7.95 -30.61 7.54
CA PHE A 182 -9.01 -31.29 8.28
C PHE A 182 -9.94 -30.30 8.99
N TYR A 183 -9.39 -29.33 9.73
CA TYR A 183 -10.19 -28.35 10.48
C TYR A 183 -10.97 -27.36 9.60
N MET A 184 -10.57 -27.14 8.34
CA MET A 184 -11.36 -26.34 7.38
C MET A 184 -12.72 -26.97 7.04
N VAL A 185 -12.83 -28.31 7.08
CA VAL A 185 -14.06 -29.03 6.73
C VAL A 185 -14.83 -29.54 7.95
N VAL A 186 -14.29 -29.34 9.17
CA VAL A 186 -15.00 -29.68 10.41
C VAL A 186 -16.13 -28.68 10.65
N ASN A 187 -17.33 -29.21 10.88
CA ASN A 187 -18.51 -28.44 11.24
C ASN A 187 -18.45 -27.97 12.71
N LYS A 188 -17.52 -27.06 12.99
CA LYS A 188 -17.39 -26.36 14.29
C LYS A 188 -17.13 -24.88 14.05
N PRO A 189 -17.63 -24.00 14.94
CA PRO A 189 -17.26 -22.59 14.91
C PRO A 189 -15.79 -22.43 15.31
N PHE A 190 -15.07 -21.63 14.54
CA PHE A 190 -13.69 -21.26 14.77
C PHE A 190 -13.56 -19.77 15.09
N PHE A 191 -12.46 -19.47 15.78
CA PHE A 191 -12.11 -18.13 16.23
C PHE A 191 -12.21 -17.09 15.12
N LYS A 192 -12.92 -16.00 15.45
CA LYS A 192 -13.00 -14.77 14.66
C LYS A 192 -12.34 -13.65 15.44
N PHE A 193 -11.43 -12.93 14.79
CA PHE A 193 -10.82 -11.74 15.38
C PHE A 193 -11.90 -10.73 15.75
N SER A 194 -11.96 -10.38 17.03
CA SER A 194 -12.96 -9.44 17.56
C SER A 194 -12.50 -7.98 17.44
N SER A 195 -11.20 -7.74 17.33
CA SER A 195 -10.61 -6.40 17.26
C SER A 195 -9.82 -6.19 15.98
N LEU A 196 -10.14 -5.12 15.26
CA LEU A 196 -9.37 -4.67 14.10
C LEU A 196 -7.89 -4.43 14.45
N GLN A 197 -7.61 -3.87 15.62
CA GLN A 197 -6.24 -3.58 16.02
C GLN A 197 -5.40 -4.85 16.07
N GLN A 198 -5.97 -5.98 16.49
CA GLN A 198 -5.27 -7.26 16.49
C GLN A 198 -4.89 -7.70 15.07
N ILE A 199 -5.84 -7.61 14.13
CA ILE A 199 -5.59 -7.99 12.73
C ILE A 199 -4.52 -7.07 12.11
N LEU A 200 -4.62 -5.76 12.33
CA LEU A 200 -3.65 -4.80 11.80
C LEU A 200 -2.26 -5.00 12.40
N VAL A 201 -2.15 -5.20 13.72
CA VAL A 201 -0.86 -5.45 14.37
C VAL A 201 -0.22 -6.73 13.85
N LEU A 202 -1.00 -7.79 13.72
CA LEU A 202 -0.51 -9.09 13.26
C LEU A 202 -0.08 -9.06 11.79
N THR A 203 -0.90 -8.47 10.91
CA THR A 203 -0.61 -8.39 9.46
C THR A 203 0.49 -7.39 9.15
N LEU A 204 0.46 -6.18 9.71
CA LEU A 204 1.53 -5.20 9.52
C LEU A 204 2.84 -5.62 10.20
N GLY A 205 2.74 -6.33 11.33
CA GLY A 205 3.90 -6.97 11.98
C GLY A 205 4.53 -8.04 11.09
N GLY A 206 3.71 -8.92 10.49
CA GLY A 206 4.15 -9.90 9.50
C GLY A 206 4.82 -9.24 8.29
N PHE A 207 4.18 -8.22 7.71
CA PHE A 207 4.75 -7.41 6.62
C PHE A 207 6.13 -6.85 6.99
N ALA A 208 6.26 -6.24 8.17
CA ALA A 208 7.51 -5.64 8.63
C ALA A 208 8.63 -6.68 8.85
N ILE A 209 8.30 -7.81 9.50
CA ILE A 209 9.26 -8.90 9.75
C ILE A 209 9.78 -9.47 8.43
N PHE A 210 8.88 -9.81 7.50
CA PHE A 210 9.29 -10.42 6.23
C PHE A 210 10.00 -9.44 5.30
N THR A 211 9.63 -8.16 5.31
CA THR A 211 10.38 -7.10 4.62
C THR A 211 11.80 -6.97 5.18
N LEU A 212 11.95 -7.02 6.50
CA LEU A 212 13.27 -7.01 7.14
C LEU A 212 14.09 -8.24 6.76
N LEU A 213 13.50 -9.44 6.77
CA LEU A 213 14.20 -10.66 6.37
C LEU A 213 14.67 -10.62 4.92
N GLU A 214 13.85 -10.08 4.02
CA GLU A 214 14.23 -9.87 2.62
C GLU A 214 15.43 -8.92 2.50
N LEU A 215 15.40 -7.78 3.21
CA LEU A 215 16.51 -6.81 3.21
C LEU A 215 17.79 -7.41 3.78
N LEU A 216 17.69 -8.20 4.86
CA LEU A 216 18.84 -8.87 5.46
C LEU A 216 19.42 -9.95 4.53
N GLN A 217 18.58 -10.61 3.72
CA GLN A 217 19.04 -11.65 2.80
C GLN A 217 19.66 -11.09 1.52
N PHE A 218 19.04 -10.08 0.89
CA PHE A 218 19.44 -9.59 -0.43
C PHE A 218 20.12 -8.22 -0.43
N GLY A 219 20.12 -7.50 0.70
CA GLY A 219 20.78 -6.19 0.82
C GLY A 219 20.27 -5.20 -0.23
N ILE A 220 21.20 -4.54 -0.94
CA ILE A 220 20.90 -3.59 -2.04
C ILE A 220 20.20 -4.27 -3.24
N SER A 221 20.36 -5.59 -3.41
CA SER A 221 19.72 -6.33 -4.51
C SER A 221 18.24 -6.66 -4.21
N SER A 222 17.74 -6.35 -3.02
CA SER A 222 16.35 -6.61 -2.65
C SER A 222 15.38 -5.76 -3.49
N PRO A 223 14.26 -6.34 -3.98
CA PRO A 223 13.19 -5.59 -4.63
C PRO A 223 12.54 -4.55 -3.70
N VAL A 224 12.65 -4.73 -2.38
CA VAL A 224 12.22 -3.75 -1.37
C VAL A 224 12.89 -2.39 -1.57
N ASN A 225 14.13 -2.36 -2.09
CA ASN A 225 14.85 -1.10 -2.30
C ASN A 225 14.19 -0.21 -3.34
N ILE A 226 13.43 -0.75 -4.30
CA ILE A 226 12.68 0.05 -5.26
C ILE A 226 11.67 0.93 -4.52
N LEU A 227 10.93 0.33 -3.58
CA LEU A 227 9.97 1.03 -2.73
C LEU A 227 10.67 1.98 -1.76
N LEU A 228 11.70 1.54 -1.06
CA LEU A 228 12.43 2.38 -0.11
C LEU A 228 13.06 3.59 -0.79
N LEU A 229 13.72 3.41 -1.92
CA LEU A 229 14.33 4.49 -2.70
C LEU A 229 13.27 5.47 -3.16
N ALA A 230 12.13 4.99 -3.68
CA ALA A 230 11.01 5.85 -4.07
C ALA A 230 10.50 6.71 -2.91
N LEU A 231 10.40 6.16 -1.69
CA LEU A 231 9.99 6.92 -0.50
C LEU A 231 11.08 7.89 -0.03
N TYR A 232 12.36 7.49 -0.09
CA TYR A 232 13.51 8.33 0.28
C TYR A 232 13.61 9.57 -0.60
N LEU A 233 13.41 9.40 -1.90
CA LEU A 233 13.43 10.48 -2.89
C LEU A 233 12.35 11.54 -2.64
N GLN A 234 11.31 11.26 -1.85
CA GLN A 234 10.25 12.22 -1.51
C GLN A 234 10.64 13.15 -0.36
N ILE A 235 11.54 12.72 0.54
CA ILE A 235 11.87 13.43 1.77
C ILE A 235 12.40 14.86 1.49
N PRO A 236 13.32 15.10 0.55
CA PRO A 236 13.78 16.45 0.25
C PRO A 236 12.64 17.38 -0.15
N VAL A 237 11.71 16.89 -1.00
CA VAL A 237 10.55 17.65 -1.49
C VAL A 237 9.59 17.96 -0.36
N VAL A 238 9.35 17.02 0.54
CA VAL A 238 8.52 17.22 1.74
C VAL A 238 9.11 18.32 2.61
N ILE A 239 10.42 18.24 2.92
CA ILE A 239 11.11 19.26 3.73
C ILE A 239 11.07 20.62 3.02
N GLY A 240 11.42 20.67 1.74
CA GLY A 240 11.40 21.89 0.93
C GLY A 240 10.02 22.54 0.89
N GLY A 241 8.96 21.75 0.72
CA GLY A 241 7.57 22.20 0.75
C GLY A 241 7.15 22.76 2.11
N ILE A 242 7.50 22.10 3.22
CA ILE A 242 7.22 22.58 4.59
C ILE A 242 7.94 23.92 4.84
N LEU A 243 9.24 23.99 4.55
CA LEU A 243 10.03 25.20 4.73
C LEU A 243 9.52 26.36 3.87
N HIS A 244 9.12 26.07 2.62
CA HIS A 244 8.51 27.07 1.74
C HIS A 244 7.19 27.60 2.30
N MET A 245 6.34 26.74 2.88
CA MET A 245 5.10 27.20 3.53
C MET A 245 5.37 28.09 4.75
N VAL A 246 6.39 27.78 5.55
CA VAL A 246 6.83 28.65 6.65
C VAL A 246 7.30 30.02 6.12
N MET A 247 8.08 30.02 5.04
CA MET A 247 8.59 31.22 4.40
C MET A 247 7.46 32.12 3.88
N VAL A 248 6.46 31.53 3.21
CA VAL A 248 5.26 32.24 2.73
C VAL A 248 4.48 32.82 3.90
N LYS A 249 4.24 32.02 4.95
CA LYS A 249 3.45 32.45 6.12
C LYS A 249 4.13 33.56 6.94
N ARG A 250 5.46 33.55 7.02
CA ARG A 250 6.25 34.60 7.68
C ARG A 250 6.63 35.76 6.76
N ASN A 251 6.17 35.73 5.51
CA ASN A 251 6.44 36.74 4.49
C ASN A 251 7.93 37.03 4.25
N TYR A 252 8.78 36.00 4.34
CA TYR A 252 10.18 36.12 3.97
C TYR A 252 10.33 36.28 2.44
N TRP A 253 11.35 37.04 2.03
CA TRP A 253 11.65 37.41 0.63
C TRP A 253 10.43 37.96 -0.12
N ASN A 254 9.72 38.89 0.49
CA ASN A 254 8.58 39.58 -0.10
C ASN A 254 8.93 40.30 -1.42
N THR A 255 10.17 40.74 -1.61
CA THR A 255 10.67 41.35 -2.86
C THR A 255 10.55 40.45 -4.08
N LEU A 256 10.65 39.13 -3.89
CA LEU A 256 10.51 38.13 -4.95
C LEU A 256 9.08 37.60 -5.09
N ALA A 257 8.13 38.08 -4.29
CA ALA A 257 6.71 37.69 -4.37
C ALA A 257 5.99 38.30 -5.59
N ILE A 258 6.69 38.37 -6.72
CA ILE A 258 6.23 38.87 -8.00
C ILE A 258 5.75 37.68 -8.84
N PRO A 259 4.54 37.71 -9.43
CA PRO A 259 4.06 36.66 -10.30
C PRO A 259 4.98 36.44 -11.50
N VAL A 260 5.24 35.19 -11.87
CA VAL A 260 6.07 34.86 -13.05
C VAL A 260 5.37 35.30 -14.33
N GLN A 261 4.12 34.89 -14.51
CA GLN A 261 3.26 35.39 -15.57
C GLN A 261 1.78 35.23 -15.20
N LYS A 262 1.09 36.34 -14.96
CA LYS A 262 -0.28 36.33 -14.40
C LYS A 262 -1.29 35.66 -15.33
N ASN A 263 -1.18 35.90 -16.63
CA ASN A 263 -2.13 35.38 -17.62
C ASN A 263 -1.97 33.87 -17.86
N TRP A 264 -0.75 33.37 -17.73
CA TRP A 264 -0.44 31.96 -18.03
C TRP A 264 -0.51 31.08 -16.80
N PHE A 265 -0.04 31.55 -15.64
CA PHE A 265 0.11 30.71 -14.45
C PHE A 265 -0.69 31.20 -13.24
N GLY A 266 -1.27 32.40 -13.31
CA GLY A 266 -1.97 33.04 -12.20
C GLY A 266 -1.02 33.79 -11.25
N ALA A 267 -1.61 34.57 -10.32
CA ALA A 267 -0.86 35.43 -9.41
C ALA A 267 -0.05 34.65 -8.35
N ASN A 268 -0.44 33.41 -8.05
CA ASN A 268 0.15 32.61 -6.97
C ASN A 268 1.48 31.96 -7.35
N LYS A 269 1.80 31.85 -8.65
CA LYS A 269 3.09 31.34 -9.14
C LYS A 269 4.09 32.49 -9.21
N THR A 270 4.91 32.62 -8.18
CA THR A 270 5.84 33.75 -7.99
C THR A 270 7.30 33.34 -8.17
N TRP A 271 8.16 34.29 -8.54
CA TRP A 271 9.60 34.09 -8.60
C TRP A 271 10.20 33.64 -7.26
N ARG A 272 9.61 34.08 -6.14
CA ARG A 272 9.92 33.58 -4.79
C ARG A 272 9.81 32.07 -4.75
N GLY A 273 8.69 31.50 -5.20
CA GLY A 273 8.51 30.05 -5.25
C GLY A 273 9.51 29.37 -6.20
N MET A 274 9.72 29.96 -7.38
CA MET A 274 10.62 29.42 -8.41
C MET A 274 12.06 29.26 -7.92
N VAL A 275 12.54 30.18 -7.07
CA VAL A 275 13.91 30.16 -6.53
C VAL A 275 13.98 29.47 -5.18
N ALA A 276 13.03 29.75 -4.27
CA ALA A 276 13.09 29.24 -2.92
C ALA A 276 12.81 27.73 -2.84
N VAL A 277 11.88 27.18 -3.63
CA VAL A 277 11.56 25.75 -3.55
C VAL A 277 12.78 24.88 -3.92
N PRO A 278 13.51 25.09 -5.03
CA PRO A 278 14.76 24.37 -5.30
C PRO A 278 15.80 24.50 -4.19
N ALA A 279 16.04 25.71 -3.68
CA ALA A 279 17.03 25.93 -2.63
C ALA A 279 16.66 25.23 -1.31
N LEU A 280 15.40 25.34 -0.88
CA LEU A 280 14.90 24.70 0.34
C LEU A 280 14.82 23.17 0.19
N THR A 281 14.57 22.67 -1.01
CA THR A 281 14.59 21.22 -1.30
C THR A 281 16.02 20.69 -1.28
N ALA A 282 17.01 21.47 -1.77
CA ALA A 282 18.43 21.14 -1.62
C ALA A 282 18.87 21.06 -0.15
N LEU A 283 18.35 21.95 0.72
CA LEU A 283 18.51 21.82 2.17
C LEU A 283 17.85 20.54 2.70
N GLY A 284 16.67 20.17 2.19
CA GLY A 284 16.04 18.88 2.47
C GLY A 284 16.92 17.69 2.10
N GLY A 285 17.68 17.80 1.01
CA GLY A 285 18.71 16.83 0.63
C GLY A 285 19.83 16.69 1.66
N LEU A 286 20.32 17.80 2.25
CA LEU A 286 21.29 17.75 3.34
C LEU A 286 20.76 17.01 4.58
N CYS A 287 19.47 17.15 4.88
CA CYS A 287 18.82 16.45 5.97
C CYS A 287 18.76 14.93 5.78
N MET A 288 19.12 14.40 4.60
CA MET A 288 19.21 12.97 4.35
C MET A 288 20.51 12.34 4.89
N TYR A 289 21.59 13.09 5.11
CA TYR A 289 22.87 12.52 5.59
C TYR A 289 22.76 11.74 6.91
N PRO A 290 22.08 12.25 7.96
CA PRO A 290 21.92 11.49 9.21
C PRO A 290 21.07 10.23 9.02
N LEU A 291 20.09 10.28 8.11
CA LEU A 291 19.23 9.15 7.81
C LEU A 291 19.99 8.04 7.07
N GLU A 292 20.75 8.40 6.03
CA GLU A 292 21.64 7.47 5.31
C GLU A 292 22.67 6.84 6.24
N TRP A 293 23.26 7.62 7.14
CA TRP A 293 24.17 7.09 8.16
C TRP A 293 23.48 6.05 9.04
N LEU A 294 22.28 6.36 9.57
CA LEU A 294 21.53 5.45 10.43
C LEU A 294 21.17 4.15 9.71
N VAL A 295 20.72 4.24 8.45
CA VAL A 295 20.31 3.08 7.64
C VAL A 295 21.50 2.21 7.28
N SER A 296 22.64 2.83 6.96
CA SER A 296 23.89 2.12 6.75
C SER A 296 24.35 1.38 8.00
N GLN A 297 24.19 1.96 9.19
CA GLN A 297 24.52 1.27 10.45
C GLN A 297 23.57 0.12 10.77
N LEU A 298 22.26 0.30 10.53
CA LEU A 298 21.26 -0.70 10.89
C LEU A 298 21.18 -1.87 9.91
N PHE A 299 21.31 -1.59 8.61
CA PHE A 299 21.03 -2.56 7.55
C PHE A 299 22.23 -2.83 6.64
N GLY A 300 23.35 -2.10 6.79
CA GLY A 300 24.49 -2.23 5.89
C GLY A 300 24.22 -1.73 4.46
N ILE A 301 23.13 -0.98 4.26
CA ILE A 301 22.67 -0.49 2.95
C ILE A 301 22.85 1.02 2.89
N SER A 302 23.33 1.55 1.76
CA SER A 302 23.22 2.98 1.46
C SER A 302 22.56 3.17 0.11
N LEU A 303 21.30 3.62 0.16
CA LEU A 303 20.44 3.76 -1.01
C LEU A 303 20.88 4.93 -1.89
N LEU A 304 21.37 6.01 -1.27
CA LEU A 304 21.68 7.26 -1.98
C LEU A 304 23.19 7.52 -2.19
N SER A 305 24.05 6.55 -1.85
CA SER A 305 25.52 6.68 -1.92
C SER A 305 26.06 7.17 -3.26
N GLN A 306 25.35 6.90 -4.35
CA GLN A 306 25.77 7.22 -5.72
C GLN A 306 25.54 8.70 -6.09
N TRP A 307 24.72 9.43 -5.34
CA TRP A 307 24.31 10.78 -5.70
C TRP A 307 24.74 11.82 -4.67
N ASN A 308 25.06 13.02 -5.15
CA ASN A 308 25.24 14.17 -4.28
C ASN A 308 23.86 14.61 -3.74
N LEU A 309 23.66 14.52 -2.42
CA LEU A 309 22.35 14.76 -1.80
C LEU A 309 21.84 16.20 -1.97
N VAL A 310 22.74 17.18 -2.03
CA VAL A 310 22.37 18.59 -2.28
C VAL A 310 21.86 18.74 -3.71
N LEU A 311 22.59 18.18 -4.67
CA LEU A 311 22.20 18.21 -6.08
C LEU A 311 20.89 17.44 -6.30
N LEU A 312 20.71 16.30 -5.63
CA LEU A 312 19.48 15.52 -5.63
C LEU A 312 18.29 16.37 -5.18
N GLY A 313 18.40 17.06 -4.03
CA GLY A 313 17.36 17.96 -3.56
C GLY A 313 17.13 19.15 -4.49
N LEU A 314 18.18 19.71 -5.11
CA LEU A 314 18.06 20.78 -6.08
C LEU A 314 17.26 20.33 -7.32
N ILE A 315 17.63 19.19 -7.91
CA ILE A 315 16.95 18.59 -9.07
C ILE A 315 15.49 18.34 -8.75
N ALA A 316 15.22 17.77 -7.57
CA ALA A 316 13.86 17.51 -7.11
C ALA A 316 13.03 18.80 -7.02
N GLY A 317 13.57 19.86 -6.41
CA GLY A 317 12.85 21.12 -6.28
C GLY A 317 12.64 21.84 -7.61
N VAL A 318 13.58 21.74 -8.56
CA VAL A 318 13.39 22.22 -9.93
C VAL A 318 12.30 21.43 -10.64
N GLY A 319 12.36 20.09 -10.58
CA GLY A 319 11.35 19.20 -11.16
C GLY A 319 9.96 19.46 -10.59
N TYR A 320 9.85 19.70 -9.28
CA TYR A 320 8.61 20.05 -8.61
C TYR A 320 8.01 21.35 -9.16
N VAL A 321 8.81 22.42 -9.20
CA VAL A 321 8.35 23.73 -9.66
C VAL A 321 7.95 23.70 -11.14
N LEU A 322 8.75 23.04 -11.98
CA LEU A 322 8.45 22.90 -13.41
C LEU A 322 7.22 22.01 -13.65
N GLY A 323 7.05 20.95 -12.85
CA GLY A 323 5.89 20.05 -12.93
C GLY A 323 4.56 20.73 -12.63
N GLU A 324 4.54 21.72 -11.73
CA GLU A 324 3.31 22.47 -11.39
C GLU A 324 2.87 23.48 -12.48
N LEU A 325 3.77 23.89 -13.38
CA LEU A 325 3.50 24.94 -14.37
C LEU A 325 2.51 24.52 -15.47
N PRO A 326 2.65 23.35 -16.12
CA PRO A 326 1.70 22.87 -17.12
C PRO A 326 0.27 22.84 -16.60
N ASN A 327 0.03 22.30 -15.41
CA ASN A 327 -1.29 22.25 -14.81
C ASN A 327 -1.86 23.65 -14.57
N SER A 328 -1.05 24.57 -14.03
CA SER A 328 -1.45 25.96 -13.83
C SER A 328 -1.87 26.64 -15.15
N PHE A 329 -1.14 26.36 -16.24
CA PHE A 329 -1.45 26.83 -17.59
C PHE A 329 -2.76 26.29 -18.13
N PHE A 330 -2.98 24.97 -18.03
CA PHE A 330 -4.24 24.35 -18.46
C PHE A 330 -5.44 24.92 -17.69
N LYS A 331 -5.32 25.09 -16.37
CA LYS A 331 -6.36 25.71 -15.54
C LYS A 331 -6.75 27.12 -16.01
N ARG A 332 -5.80 27.93 -16.48
CA ARG A 332 -6.11 29.27 -17.02
C ARG A 332 -6.92 29.20 -18.31
N ARG A 333 -6.64 28.23 -19.18
CA ARG A 333 -7.30 28.08 -20.49
C ARG A 333 -8.76 27.62 -20.37
N ILE A 334 -9.08 26.88 -19.32
CA ILE A 334 -10.44 26.46 -19.01
C ILE A 334 -11.20 27.44 -18.09
N GLY A 335 -10.63 28.62 -17.80
CA GLY A 335 -11.30 29.70 -17.08
C GLY A 335 -11.30 29.60 -15.55
N VAL A 336 -10.58 28.64 -14.95
CA VAL A 336 -10.52 28.48 -13.48
C VAL A 336 -9.65 29.60 -12.88
N GLN A 337 -10.05 30.29 -11.80
CA GLN A 337 -9.23 31.32 -11.16
C GLN A 337 -8.11 30.74 -10.25
N ALA A 338 -7.15 31.57 -9.84
CA ALA A 338 -5.96 31.11 -9.14
C ALA A 338 -6.32 30.78 -7.68
N GLY A 339 -6.21 29.50 -7.30
CA GLY A 339 -6.64 29.03 -5.98
C GLY A 339 -8.10 28.59 -5.90
N GLU A 340 -8.84 28.67 -7.01
CA GLU A 340 -10.20 28.17 -7.12
C GLU A 340 -10.18 26.67 -7.48
N VAL A 341 -10.99 25.87 -6.79
CA VAL A 341 -11.19 24.45 -7.08
C VAL A 341 -12.66 24.26 -7.43
N PRO A 342 -13.01 23.92 -8.70
CA PRO A 342 -14.40 23.75 -9.10
C PRO A 342 -15.12 22.72 -8.23
N GLU A 343 -16.31 23.05 -7.71
CA GLU A 343 -17.05 22.17 -6.78
C GLU A 343 -17.48 20.85 -7.44
N ASP A 344 -17.82 20.89 -8.74
CA ASP A 344 -18.27 19.74 -9.53
C ASP A 344 -17.16 18.71 -9.80
N ARG A 345 -15.89 19.14 -9.82
CA ARG A 345 -14.71 18.31 -10.16
C ARG A 345 -13.59 18.38 -9.12
N LYS A 346 -13.91 18.74 -7.89
CA LYS A 346 -12.95 19.00 -6.81
C LYS A 346 -11.90 17.90 -6.65
N TYR A 347 -12.31 16.64 -6.56
CA TYR A 347 -11.40 15.51 -6.36
C TYR A 347 -10.48 15.25 -7.57
N TRP A 348 -11.00 15.46 -8.79
CA TRP A 348 -10.21 15.34 -10.02
C TRP A 348 -9.08 16.38 -10.06
N PHE A 349 -9.39 17.63 -9.73
CA PHE A 349 -8.39 18.69 -9.66
C PHE A 349 -7.36 18.46 -8.54
N ILE A 350 -7.80 18.01 -7.35
CA ILE A 350 -6.88 17.71 -6.24
C ILE A 350 -5.92 16.56 -6.60
N ALA A 351 -6.39 15.53 -7.31
CA ALA A 351 -5.56 14.43 -7.75
C ALA A 351 -4.56 14.87 -8.83
N LEU A 352 -5.02 15.64 -9.83
CA LEU A 352 -4.17 16.21 -10.88
C LEU A 352 -3.09 17.14 -10.31
N ASP A 353 -3.41 17.95 -9.30
CA ASP A 353 -2.50 18.86 -8.61
C ASP A 353 -1.41 18.16 -7.76
N GLN A 354 -1.53 16.87 -7.51
CA GLN A 354 -0.51 16.11 -6.80
C GLN A 354 0.31 15.26 -7.77
N LEU A 355 -0.35 14.74 -8.81
CA LEU A 355 0.31 13.95 -9.84
C LEU A 355 1.22 14.78 -10.74
N ASP A 356 0.88 16.04 -11.04
CA ASP A 356 1.71 16.93 -11.87
C ASP A 356 3.11 17.17 -11.28
N SER A 357 3.15 17.46 -9.99
CA SER A 357 4.35 17.72 -9.20
C SER A 357 5.13 16.42 -9.01
N ALA A 358 4.42 15.30 -8.76
CA ALA A 358 5.04 13.98 -8.67
C ALA A 358 5.73 13.60 -9.97
N LEU A 359 5.05 13.77 -11.11
CA LEU A 359 5.59 13.47 -12.44
C LEU A 359 6.76 14.38 -12.79
N GLY A 360 6.68 15.68 -12.46
CA GLY A 360 7.78 16.61 -12.69
C GLY A 360 9.05 16.24 -11.94
N VAL A 361 8.93 15.87 -10.65
CA VAL A 361 10.07 15.40 -9.86
C VAL A 361 10.60 14.06 -10.38
N ALA A 362 9.71 13.11 -10.62
CA ALA A 362 10.09 11.76 -11.04
C ALA A 362 10.79 11.77 -12.41
N PHE A 363 10.31 12.60 -13.34
CA PHE A 363 10.96 12.82 -14.63
C PHE A 363 12.35 13.46 -14.46
N ALA A 364 12.49 14.46 -13.57
CA ALA A 364 13.78 15.08 -13.30
C ALA A 364 14.79 14.09 -12.70
N TYR A 365 14.35 13.22 -11.78
CA TYR A 365 15.18 12.14 -11.23
C TYR A 365 15.58 11.10 -12.28
N TRP A 366 14.64 10.66 -13.11
CA TRP A 366 14.94 9.74 -14.21
C TRP A 366 15.98 10.33 -15.17
N LEU A 367 15.75 11.56 -15.64
CA LEU A 367 16.58 12.21 -16.66
C LEU A 367 17.98 12.59 -16.13
N MET A 368 18.05 13.16 -14.92
CA MET A 368 19.29 13.77 -14.42
C MET A 368 20.10 12.85 -13.51
N LEU A 369 19.46 11.92 -12.80
CA LEU A 369 20.11 11.02 -11.85
C LEU A 369 20.14 9.56 -12.33
N GLY A 370 19.46 9.23 -13.43
CA GLY A 370 19.40 7.87 -13.96
C GLY A 370 18.62 6.90 -13.07
N ILE A 371 17.69 7.40 -12.25
CA ILE A 371 16.85 6.55 -11.40
C ILE A 371 16.04 5.59 -12.28
N SER A 372 15.93 4.33 -11.87
CA SER A 372 15.27 3.29 -12.64
C SER A 372 13.79 3.61 -12.88
N PHE A 373 13.24 3.08 -13.97
CA PHE A 373 11.86 3.34 -14.35
C PHE A 373 10.86 2.77 -13.34
N GLU A 374 11.20 1.64 -12.72
CA GLU A 374 10.43 1.00 -11.66
C GLU A 374 10.31 1.94 -10.44
N THR A 375 11.42 2.50 -9.97
CA THR A 375 11.42 3.45 -8.84
C THR A 375 10.65 4.72 -9.18
N VAL A 376 10.75 5.22 -10.41
CA VAL A 376 10.01 6.39 -10.90
C VAL A 376 8.50 6.17 -10.82
N TRP A 377 8.00 5.02 -11.25
CA TRP A 377 6.56 4.72 -11.14
C TRP A 377 6.10 4.56 -9.71
N VAL A 378 6.86 3.85 -8.88
CA VAL A 378 6.53 3.70 -7.46
C VAL A 378 6.54 5.07 -6.77
N TYR A 379 7.46 5.97 -7.14
CA TYR A 379 7.46 7.35 -6.66
C TYR A 379 6.17 8.09 -7.04
N VAL A 380 5.77 8.05 -8.32
CA VAL A 380 4.57 8.75 -8.80
C VAL A 380 3.30 8.24 -8.12
N ILE A 381 3.20 6.93 -7.90
CA ILE A 381 2.04 6.30 -7.26
C ILE A 381 1.98 6.63 -5.75
N SER A 382 3.13 6.62 -5.06
CA SER A 382 3.18 6.83 -3.61
C SER A 382 3.18 8.31 -3.20
N PHE A 383 3.68 9.21 -4.06
CA PHE A 383 3.79 10.64 -3.74
C PHE A 383 2.46 11.32 -3.35
N PRO A 384 1.32 11.10 -4.02
CA PRO A 384 0.04 11.67 -3.60
C PRO A 384 -0.36 11.28 -2.17
N ILE A 385 -0.06 10.03 -1.76
CA ILE A 385 -0.35 9.56 -0.40
C ILE A 385 0.48 10.37 0.61
N THR A 386 1.80 10.47 0.38
CA THR A 386 2.70 11.28 1.20
C THR A 386 2.27 12.76 1.23
N ALA A 387 1.90 13.32 0.08
CA ALA A 387 1.48 14.70 -0.03
C ALA A 387 0.19 14.99 0.77
N LEU A 388 -0.80 14.08 0.72
CA LEU A 388 -2.03 14.19 1.51
C LEU A 388 -1.73 14.13 3.02
N LEU A 389 -0.88 13.20 3.46
CA LEU A 389 -0.48 13.09 4.86
C LEU A 389 0.22 14.35 5.37
N VAL A 390 1.14 14.91 4.57
CA VAL A 390 1.85 16.15 4.90
C VAL A 390 0.88 17.34 4.93
N LYS A 391 -0.05 17.46 3.98
CA LYS A 391 -1.09 18.51 3.99
C LYS A 391 -1.95 18.43 5.24
N GLN A 392 -2.39 17.24 5.61
CA GLN A 392 -3.18 17.02 6.83
C GLN A 392 -2.40 17.44 8.08
N TRP A 393 -1.12 17.09 8.15
CA TRP A 393 -0.25 17.51 9.25
C TRP A 393 -0.06 19.04 9.30
N LEU A 394 0.18 19.69 8.16
CA LEU A 394 0.32 21.15 8.07
C LEU A 394 -0.96 21.88 8.48
N PHE A 395 -2.12 21.36 8.11
CA PHE A 395 -3.42 21.89 8.53
C PHE A 395 -3.59 21.78 10.05
N ASN A 396 -3.30 20.60 10.62
CA ASN A 396 -3.35 20.39 12.08
C ASN A 396 -2.39 21.32 12.85
N LYS A 397 -1.25 21.69 12.24
CA LYS A 397 -0.29 22.69 12.78
C LYS A 397 -0.63 24.14 12.44
N LYS A 398 -1.80 24.42 11.84
CA LYS A 398 -2.26 25.75 11.40
C LYS A 398 -1.28 26.44 10.44
N LEU A 399 -0.44 25.70 9.75
CA LEU A 399 0.51 26.23 8.75
C LEU A 399 -0.15 26.38 7.37
N LYS A 400 -1.26 25.68 7.13
CA LYS A 400 -2.07 25.77 5.91
C LYS A 400 -3.54 26.01 6.28
N SER A 401 -4.27 26.75 5.43
CA SER A 401 -5.69 27.09 5.64
C SER A 401 -6.67 25.96 5.30
N SER A 402 -6.23 24.93 4.57
CA SER A 402 -7.06 23.80 4.14
C SER A 402 -6.26 22.50 4.15
N ALA A 403 -6.93 21.41 4.58
CA ALA A 403 -6.44 20.04 4.54
C ALA A 403 -6.61 19.36 3.16
N ALA A 404 -7.43 19.94 2.28
CA ALA A 404 -7.68 19.42 0.93
C ALA A 404 -6.49 19.65 -0.04
#